data_AF-A0A3D3IUW9-F1
#
_entry.id   AF-A0A3D3IUW9-F1
#
_cell.length_a   1.000
_cell.length_b   1.000
_cell.length_c   1.000
_cell.angle_alpha   90.00
_cell.angle_beta   90.00
_cell.angle_gamma   90.00
#
_symmetry.space_group_name_H-M   'P 1'
#
loop_
_entity.id
_entity.type
_entity.pdbx_description
1 polymer ?
#
loop_
_entity_poly.entity_id
_entity_poly.type
_entity_poly.pdbx_seq_one_letter_code
_entity_poly.pdbx_strand_id
1 'polypeptide(L)'
;MSIMPDHWIREQAKQKGMIEPFCERTADQGKISHGLSSYGYDARLSDEFKIFTNIDNAIVDPKNFSANSFIDRQTDVCVIPPNSFVLSQTVEYFRIPDDVLVICLGKSTYAR
;
A
#
# COMPACT_ATOMS: atom_id res chain seq x y z
N MET A 1 1.58 0.88 -24.00
CA MET A 1 1.47 1.51 -22.67
C MET A 1 2.84 1.99 -22.26
N SER A 2 2.98 3.26 -21.91
CA SER A 2 4.22 3.87 -21.42
C SER A 2 4.09 4.15 -19.92
N ILE A 3 5.20 4.28 -19.21
CA ILE A 3 5.17 4.72 -17.80
C ILE A 3 4.81 6.21 -17.78
N MET A 4 3.75 6.55 -17.05
CA MET A 4 3.24 7.92 -17.02
C MET A 4 4.08 8.80 -16.10
N PRO A 5 4.43 10.03 -16.52
CA PRO A 5 5.23 10.96 -15.73
C PRO A 5 4.41 11.64 -14.62
N ASP A 6 5.12 12.24 -13.68
CA ASP A 6 4.59 12.93 -12.51
C ASP A 6 3.49 13.97 -12.81
N HIS A 7 3.65 14.77 -13.85
CA HIS A 7 2.68 15.80 -14.24
C HIS A 7 1.33 15.19 -14.64
N TRP A 8 1.34 14.06 -15.35
CA TRP A 8 0.12 13.35 -15.73
C TRP A 8 -0.56 12.75 -14.49
N ILE A 9 0.22 12.12 -13.60
CA ILE A 9 -0.31 11.53 -12.36
C ILE A 9 -0.95 12.61 -11.50
N ARG A 10 -0.27 13.76 -11.35
CA ARG A 10 -0.78 14.93 -10.62
C ARG A 10 -2.10 15.44 -11.21
N GLU A 11 -2.18 15.54 -12.53
CA GLU A 11 -3.40 15.97 -13.21
C GLU A 11 -4.56 15.00 -12.98
N GLN A 12 -4.34 13.70 -13.18
CA GLN A 12 -5.37 12.68 -12.95
C GLN A 12 -5.83 12.67 -11.48
N ALA A 13 -4.90 12.81 -10.54
CA ALA A 13 -5.23 12.85 -9.11
C ALA A 13 -6.06 14.11 -8.74
N LYS A 14 -5.63 15.30 -9.15
CA LYS A 14 -6.30 16.56 -8.77
C LYS A 14 -7.59 16.83 -9.52
N GLN A 15 -7.66 16.47 -10.81
CA GLN A 15 -8.82 16.80 -11.65
C GLN A 15 -9.85 15.66 -11.71
N LYS A 16 -9.41 14.41 -11.70
CA LYS A 16 -10.28 13.23 -11.83
C LYS A 16 -10.40 12.40 -10.55
N GLY A 17 -9.72 12.79 -9.47
CA GLY A 17 -9.77 12.05 -8.21
C GLY A 17 -9.14 10.66 -8.30
N MET A 18 -8.15 10.45 -9.17
CA MET A 18 -7.50 9.15 -9.35
C MET A 18 -6.86 8.63 -8.05
N ILE A 19 -6.38 9.53 -7.18
CA ILE A 19 -5.73 9.21 -5.90
C ILE A 19 -6.29 10.15 -4.83
N GLU A 20 -6.80 9.60 -3.72
CA GLU A 20 -7.39 10.40 -2.65
C GLU A 20 -7.12 9.78 -1.26
N PRO A 21 -6.48 10.50 -0.32
CA PRO A 21 -5.93 11.85 -0.44
C PRO A 21 -4.63 11.89 -1.28
N PHE A 22 -4.56 12.81 -2.24
CA PHE A 22 -3.34 13.05 -3.02
C PHE A 22 -2.38 13.98 -2.26
N CYS A 23 -1.09 13.64 -2.23
CA CYS A 23 -0.04 14.54 -1.77
C CYS A 23 1.08 14.73 -2.80
N GLU A 24 1.60 15.96 -2.85
CA GLU A 24 2.88 16.22 -3.49
C GLU A 24 4.00 15.54 -2.70
N ARG A 25 5.17 15.39 -3.31
CA ARG A 25 6.32 14.74 -2.68
C ARG A 25 6.63 15.38 -1.33
N THR A 26 6.63 14.57 -0.28
CA THR A 26 7.15 15.00 1.02
C THR A 26 8.66 14.83 1.07
N ALA A 27 9.36 15.88 1.53
CA ALA A 27 10.79 15.83 1.77
C ALA A 27 11.10 14.93 2.97
N ASP A 28 12.20 14.18 2.87
CA ASP A 28 12.64 13.23 3.88
C ASP A 28 13.16 13.97 5.13
N GLN A 29 12.47 13.79 6.26
CA GLN A 29 12.90 14.24 7.59
C GLN A 29 13.20 13.03 8.49
N GLY A 30 13.90 12.03 7.96
CA GLY A 30 14.21 10.79 8.68
C GLY A 30 13.01 9.81 8.73
N LYS A 31 12.06 9.98 7.81
CA LYS A 31 10.86 9.14 7.69
C LYS A 31 10.81 8.56 6.28
N ILE A 32 10.14 7.42 6.13
CA ILE A 32 9.91 6.85 4.79
C ILE A 32 9.07 7.83 3.97
N SER A 33 9.67 8.35 2.90
CA SER A 33 9.04 9.32 2.00
C SER A 33 7.82 8.72 1.29
N HIS A 34 6.83 9.56 1.00
CA HIS A 34 5.61 9.20 0.29
C HIS A 34 5.12 10.34 -0.61
N GLY A 35 4.11 10.06 -1.44
CA GLY A 35 3.53 11.00 -2.39
C GLY A 35 4.10 10.90 -3.80
N LEU A 36 3.87 11.93 -4.59
CA LEU A 36 4.24 11.95 -6.01
C LEU A 36 5.76 11.79 -6.23
N SER A 37 6.13 10.91 -7.15
CA SER A 37 7.50 10.70 -7.65
C SER A 37 7.55 10.95 -9.16
N SER A 38 8.75 11.00 -9.75
CA SER A 38 8.96 11.37 -11.15
C SER A 38 8.17 10.52 -12.16
N TYR A 39 7.95 9.25 -11.85
CA TYR A 39 7.24 8.28 -12.71
C TYR A 39 6.38 7.31 -11.88
N GLY A 40 5.82 7.79 -10.78
CA GLY A 40 5.04 6.95 -9.87
C GLY A 40 4.50 7.71 -8.68
N TYR A 41 3.85 7.00 -7.78
CA TYR A 41 3.30 7.54 -6.55
C TYR A 41 3.59 6.59 -5.40
N ASP A 42 4.24 7.09 -4.36
CA ASP A 42 4.57 6.33 -3.17
C ASP A 42 3.36 6.39 -2.20
N ALA A 43 2.58 5.32 -2.13
CA ALA A 43 1.45 5.20 -1.22
C ALA A 43 1.90 5.02 0.24
N ARG A 44 1.03 5.42 1.18
CA ARG A 44 1.25 5.23 2.62
C ARG A 44 0.55 3.97 3.11
N LEU A 45 1.10 3.40 4.17
CA LEU A 45 0.51 2.29 4.92
C LEU A 45 -0.43 2.84 5.99
N SER A 46 -1.63 2.26 6.13
CA SER A 46 -2.54 2.57 7.24
C SER A 46 -2.02 2.03 8.58
N ASP A 47 -2.64 2.45 9.68
CA ASP A 47 -2.38 1.95 11.02
C ASP A 47 -3.14 0.65 11.34
N GLU A 48 -3.92 0.11 10.39
CA GLU A 48 -4.69 -1.13 10.53
C GLU A 48 -3.95 -2.32 9.89
N PHE A 49 -3.79 -3.39 10.66
CA PHE A 49 -3.04 -4.58 10.27
C PHE A 49 -3.81 -5.86 10.59
N LYS A 50 -3.76 -6.82 9.67
CA LYS A 50 -4.15 -8.21 9.90
C LYS A 50 -2.90 -9.09 9.86
N ILE A 51 -2.43 -9.53 11.03
CA ILE A 51 -1.20 -10.31 11.16
C ILE A 51 -1.54 -11.79 11.07
N PHE A 52 -0.92 -12.51 10.12
CA PHE A 52 -1.14 -13.94 9.98
C PHE A 52 -0.62 -14.72 11.19
N THR A 53 -1.41 -15.69 11.65
CA THR A 53 -1.08 -16.60 12.74
C THR A 53 -1.40 -18.05 12.37
N ASN A 54 -0.53 -18.97 12.76
CA ASN A 54 -0.69 -20.41 12.51
C ASN A 54 -1.19 -21.19 13.74
N ILE A 55 -1.65 -20.50 14.80
CA ILE A 55 -2.08 -21.12 16.07
C ILE A 55 -3.07 -22.28 15.85
N ASP A 56 -4.00 -22.12 14.90
CA ASP A 56 -5.06 -23.11 14.65
C ASP A 56 -4.67 -24.20 13.62
N ASN A 57 -3.43 -24.20 13.10
CA ASN A 57 -3.00 -25.10 12.01
C ASN A 57 -3.97 -25.17 10.82
N ALA A 58 -4.74 -24.10 10.59
CA ALA A 58 -5.74 -24.05 9.54
C ALA A 58 -5.06 -24.06 8.16
N ILE A 59 -5.57 -24.89 7.26
CA ILE A 59 -5.19 -24.84 5.84
C ILE A 59 -5.74 -23.53 5.27
N VAL A 60 -4.87 -22.75 4.61
CA VAL A 60 -5.29 -21.52 3.93
C VAL A 60 -6.05 -21.89 2.66
N ASP A 61 -7.36 -21.63 2.64
CA ASP A 61 -8.20 -21.74 1.44
C ASP A 61 -8.47 -20.34 0.86
N PRO A 62 -7.85 -19.96 -0.27
CA PRO A 62 -8.07 -18.65 -0.89
C PRO A 62 -9.51 -18.39 -1.35
N LYS A 63 -10.33 -19.44 -1.53
CA LYS A 63 -11.75 -19.30 -1.87
C LYS A 63 -12.63 -19.08 -0.64
N ASN A 64 -12.13 -19.41 0.55
CA ASN A 64 -12.85 -19.28 1.80
C ASN A 64 -11.96 -18.63 2.87
N PHE A 65 -11.89 -17.30 2.82
CA PHE A 65 -11.03 -16.52 3.71
C PHE A 65 -11.42 -16.72 5.18
N SER A 66 -10.49 -17.29 5.97
CA SER A 66 -10.69 -17.53 7.40
C SER A 66 -10.19 -16.34 8.22
N ALA A 67 -11.10 -15.61 8.88
CA ALA A 67 -10.74 -14.52 9.77
C ALA A 67 -9.93 -14.99 11.00
N ASN A 68 -10.09 -16.26 11.41
CA ASN A 68 -9.38 -16.82 12.58
C ASN A 68 -7.87 -16.98 12.34
N SER A 69 -7.44 -17.00 11.07
CA SER A 69 -6.01 -17.08 10.71
C SER A 69 -5.29 -15.74 10.83
N PHE A 70 -5.98 -14.68 11.29
CA PHE A 70 -5.44 -13.34 11.43
C PHE A 70 -5.75 -12.73 12.80
N ILE A 71 -4.80 -11.95 13.30
CA ILE A 71 -4.97 -11.10 14.47
C ILE A 71 -5.03 -9.66 13.99
N ASP A 72 -6.16 -9.00 14.26
CA ASP A 72 -6.34 -7.58 13.96
C ASP A 72 -5.56 -6.72 14.97
N ARG A 73 -4.80 -5.75 14.47
CA ARG A 73 -4.08 -4.77 15.28
C ARG A 73 -4.15 -3.39 14.66
N GLN A 74 -4.45 -2.40 15.48
CA GLN A 74 -4.33 -0.98 15.14
C GLN A 74 -3.15 -0.38 15.92
N THR A 75 -2.11 0.11 15.23
CA THR A 75 -0.86 0.58 15.86
C THR A 75 -0.04 1.44 14.91
N ASP A 76 0.72 2.40 15.42
CA ASP A 76 1.65 3.20 14.60
C ASP A 76 2.82 2.38 14.05
N VAL A 77 3.17 1.27 14.72
CA VAL A 77 4.27 0.38 14.34
C VAL A 77 3.82 -1.07 14.43
N CYS A 78 3.86 -1.78 13.30
CA CYS A 78 3.56 -3.21 13.22
C CYS A 78 4.85 -4.04 13.14
N VAL A 79 5.01 -5.00 14.04
CA VAL A 79 6.11 -5.98 14.01
C VAL A 79 5.62 -7.24 13.30
N ILE A 80 6.26 -7.57 12.17
CA ILE A 80 5.95 -8.78 11.40
C ILE A 80 6.75 -9.95 12.00
N PRO A 81 6.10 -11.04 12.43
CA PRO A 81 6.81 -12.23 12.91
C PRO A 81 7.73 -12.81 11.83
N PRO A 82 8.87 -13.41 12.19
CA PRO A 82 9.76 -14.04 11.23
C PRO A 82 9.02 -15.13 10.45
N ASN A 83 9.28 -15.20 9.14
CA ASN A 83 8.66 -16.16 8.23
C ASN A 83 7.11 -16.09 8.16
N SER A 84 6.52 -14.95 8.54
CA SER A 84 5.08 -14.67 8.43
C SER A 84 4.82 -13.49 7.49
N PHE A 85 3.56 -13.07 7.36
CA PHE A 85 3.14 -11.91 6.58
C PHE A 85 2.01 -11.14 7.27
N VAL A 86 1.76 -9.93 6.76
CA VAL A 86 0.72 -9.03 7.25
C VAL A 86 -0.06 -8.49 6.07
N LEU A 87 -1.37 -8.33 6.24
CA LEU A 87 -2.21 -7.55 5.34
C LEU A 87 -2.48 -6.19 5.98
N SER A 88 -2.48 -5.15 5.14
CA SER A 88 -2.88 -3.79 5.51
C SER A 88 -3.43 -3.11 4.26
N GLN A 89 -3.90 -1.89 4.41
CA GLN A 89 -4.44 -1.07 3.33
C GLN A 89 -3.61 0.19 3.14
N THR A 90 -3.69 0.77 1.94
CA THR A 90 -3.14 2.09 1.69
C THR A 90 -4.00 3.16 2.36
N VAL A 91 -3.37 4.24 2.81
CA VAL A 91 -4.13 5.44 3.24
C VAL A 91 -4.88 6.05 2.06
N GLU A 92 -4.27 6.00 0.87
CA GLU A 92 -4.88 6.46 -0.36
C GLU A 92 -5.88 5.45 -0.94
N TYR A 93 -7.02 5.97 -1.37
CA TYR A 93 -7.98 5.30 -2.24
C TYR A 93 -7.66 5.61 -3.71
N PHE A 94 -7.70 4.58 -4.55
CA PHE A 94 -7.34 4.67 -5.97
C PHE A 94 -8.55 4.44 -6.87
N ARG A 95 -8.86 5.40 -7.73
CA ARG A 95 -9.90 5.33 -8.77
C ARG A 95 -9.23 5.25 -10.14
N ILE A 96 -8.86 4.04 -10.56
CA ILE A 96 -8.07 3.83 -11.78
C ILE A 96 -8.95 4.00 -13.02
N PRO A 97 -8.59 4.88 -13.97
CA PRO A 97 -9.30 5.00 -15.25
C PRO A 97 -9.27 3.71 -16.08
N ASP A 98 -10.28 3.49 -16.91
CA ASP A 98 -10.42 2.26 -17.73
C ASP A 98 -9.27 2.04 -18.73
N ASP A 99 -8.53 3.08 -19.09
CA ASP A 99 -7.38 3.06 -20.00
C ASP A 99 -6.03 2.94 -19.28
N VAL A 100 -6.03 2.67 -17.97
CA VAL A 100 -4.83 2.68 -17.12
C VAL A 100 -4.65 1.36 -16.39
N LEU A 101 -3.41 0.86 -16.38
CA LEU A 101 -2.96 -0.25 -15.55
C LEU A 101 -1.87 0.23 -14.58
N VAL A 102 -1.98 -0.12 -13.30
CA VAL A 102 -1.02 0.26 -12.26
C VAL A 102 -0.22 -0.94 -11.79
N ILE A 103 1.09 -0.75 -11.61
CA ILE A 103 1.99 -1.76 -11.05
C ILE A 103 2.49 -1.25 -9.69
N CYS A 104 2.41 -2.09 -8.66
CA CYS A 104 2.91 -1.77 -7.32
C CYS A 104 4.27 -2.44 -7.08
N LEU A 105 5.25 -1.67 -6.60
CA LEU A 105 6.60 -2.14 -6.29
C LEU A 105 7.00 -1.69 -4.88
N GLY A 106 7.76 -2.54 -4.18
CA GLY A 106 8.25 -2.23 -2.84
C GLY A 106 9.36 -1.17 -2.83
N LYS A 107 9.44 -0.38 -1.75
CA LYS A 107 10.56 0.54 -1.53
C LYS A 107 11.79 -0.21 -1.03
N SER A 108 12.97 0.22 -1.48
CA SER A 108 14.26 -0.41 -1.12
C SER A 108 14.52 -0.47 0.38
N THR A 109 13.99 0.49 1.16
CA THR A 109 14.09 0.49 2.63
C THR A 109 13.51 -0.78 3.27
N TYR A 110 12.43 -1.33 2.70
CA TYR A 110 11.80 -2.56 3.20
C TYR A 110 12.33 -3.83 2.53
N ALA A 111 12.88 -3.73 1.32
CA ALA A 111 13.33 -4.88 0.54
C ALA A 111 14.75 -5.36 0.89
N ARG A 112 15.58 -4.48 1.46
CA ARG A 112 16.96 -4.78 1.87
C ARG A 112 17.02 -5.55 3.18
#